data_AF-W2URF7-F1
#
_entry.id   AF-W2URF7-F1
#
_cell.length_a   1.000
_cell.length_b   1.000
_cell.length_c   1.000
_cell.angle_alpha   90.00
_cell.angle_beta   90.00
_cell.angle_gamma   90.00
#
_symmetry.space_group_name_H-M   'P 1'
#
loop_
_entity.id
_entity.type
_entity.pdbx_description
1 polymer ?
#
loop_
_entity_poly.entity_id
_entity_poly.type
_entity_poly.pdbx_seq_one_letter_code
_entity_poly.pdbx_strand_id
1 'polypeptide(L)'
;MPSTKTQLLLQEGEIKTFKLEVIVLGVIATIGSIAPFIHIFYIKSGIEGIFGFPTMESFWYAAGFPIMVICYGLILHHVSDRLGDLEKPFKLISHLALCVGFYFIVWIFIPSISDFPSWAYYIAIVLIAIVCSVFTIWLYGFIPSSDKLEKINRSS
;
A
#
# COMPACT_ATOMS: atom_id res chain seq x y z
N MET A 1 -6.36 -36.35 23.00
CA MET A 1 -5.29 -35.33 23.07
C MET A 1 -4.25 -35.66 22.00
N PRO A 2 -3.83 -34.69 21.16
CA PRO A 2 -2.78 -34.92 20.16
C PRO A 2 -1.46 -35.29 20.85
N SER A 3 -0.65 -36.13 20.20
CA SER A 3 0.64 -36.55 20.77
C SER A 3 1.63 -35.39 20.82
N THR A 4 2.59 -35.43 21.75
CA THR A 4 3.65 -34.42 21.87
C THR A 4 4.42 -34.24 20.55
N LYS A 5 4.64 -35.33 19.79
CA LYS A 5 5.25 -35.27 18.46
C LYS A 5 4.38 -34.51 17.45
N THR A 6 3.06 -34.70 17.52
CA THR A 6 2.10 -33.99 16.66
C THR A 6 2.10 -32.50 16.96
N GLN A 7 2.18 -32.09 18.23
CA GLN A 7 2.26 -30.67 18.59
C GLN A 7 3.56 -30.01 18.14
N LEU A 8 4.70 -30.70 18.24
CA LEU A 8 5.99 -30.20 17.75
C LEU A 8 5.99 -29.97 16.23
N LEU A 9 5.41 -30.90 15.45
CA LEU A 9 5.32 -30.76 13.99
C LEU A 9 4.41 -29.59 13.57
N LEU A 10 3.31 -29.38 14.29
CA LEU A 10 2.42 -28.24 14.05
C LEU A 10 3.13 -26.91 14.36
N GLN A 11 3.83 -26.85 15.49
CA GLN A 11 4.60 -25.67 15.89
C GLN A 11 5.74 -25.36 14.91
N GLU A 12 6.48 -26.38 14.44
CA GLU A 12 7.51 -26.20 13.42
C GLU A 12 6.92 -25.71 12.09
N GLY A 13 5.73 -26.20 11.72
CA GLY A 13 4.99 -25.76 10.54
C GLY A 13 4.62 -24.27 10.61
N GLU A 14 4.03 -23.84 11.73
CA GLU A 14 3.65 -22.44 11.98
C GLU A 14 4.85 -21.50 11.99
N ILE A 15 5.99 -21.92 12.56
CA ILE A 15 7.22 -21.12 12.55
C ILE A 15 7.75 -20.96 11.12
N LYS A 16 7.67 -22.01 10.28
CA LYS A 16 8.12 -21.95 8.88
C LYS A 16 7.23 -21.03 8.05
N THR A 17 5.91 -21.12 8.18
CA THR A 17 4.99 -20.23 7.45
C THR A 17 5.19 -18.78 7.85
N PHE A 18 5.30 -18.49 9.15
CA PHE A 18 5.57 -17.14 9.63
C PHE A 18 6.88 -16.57 9.08
N LYS A 19 7.97 -17.35 9.07
CA LYS A 19 9.24 -16.92 8.47
C LYS A 19 9.11 -16.61 6.98
N LEU A 20 8.38 -17.44 6.24
CA LEU A 20 8.15 -17.22 4.82
C LEU A 20 7.35 -15.94 4.57
N GLU A 21 6.30 -15.68 5.35
CA GLU A 21 5.52 -14.44 5.28
C GLU A 21 6.41 -13.21 5.47
N VAL A 22 7.25 -13.21 6.50
CA VAL A 22 8.17 -12.09 6.78
C VAL A 22 9.14 -11.86 5.63
N ILE A 23 9.68 -12.93 5.03
CA ILE A 23 10.59 -12.82 3.88
C ILE A 23 9.84 -12.23 2.67
N VAL A 24 8.64 -12.72 2.36
CA VAL A 24 7.84 -12.22 1.24
C VAL A 24 7.51 -10.74 1.42
N LEU A 25 7.08 -10.34 2.62
CA LEU A 25 6.82 -8.92 2.93
C LEU A 25 8.09 -8.07 2.79
N GLY A 26 9.24 -8.57 3.25
CA GLY A 26 10.53 -7.90 3.11
C GLY A 26 10.93 -7.68 1.65
N VAL A 27 10.71 -8.69 0.79
CA VAL A 27 10.95 -8.57 -0.65
C VAL A 27 10.01 -7.54 -1.28
N ILE A 28 8.71 -7.59 -0.99
CA ILE A 28 7.73 -6.63 -1.51
C ILE A 28 8.07 -5.20 -1.06
N ALA A 29 8.46 -5.02 0.19
CA ALA A 29 8.86 -3.71 0.73
C ALA A 29 10.12 -3.17 0.04
N THR A 30 11.09 -4.05 -0.24
CA THR A 30 12.33 -3.70 -0.95
C THR A 30 12.02 -3.27 -2.39
N ILE A 31 11.20 -4.05 -3.11
CA ILE A 31 10.76 -3.70 -4.47
C ILE A 31 10.03 -2.35 -4.46
N GLY A 32 9.05 -2.18 -3.57
CA GLY A 32 8.28 -0.94 -3.47
C GLY A 32 9.14 0.28 -3.14
N SER A 33 10.17 0.11 -2.31
CA SER A 33 11.08 1.20 -1.93
C SER A 33 12.02 1.60 -3.06
N ILE A 34 12.46 0.65 -3.88
CA ILE A 34 13.39 0.89 -4.99
C ILE A 34 12.66 1.39 -6.24
N ALA A 35 11.41 0.95 -6.47
CA ALA A 35 10.67 1.20 -7.70
C ALA A 35 10.63 2.68 -8.15
N PRO A 36 10.37 3.67 -7.27
CA PRO A 36 10.37 5.09 -7.67
C PRO A 36 11.73 5.59 -8.18
N PHE A 37 12.82 4.94 -7.80
CA PHE A 37 14.19 5.36 -8.11
C PHE A 37 14.79 4.66 -9.33
N ILE A 38 14.10 3.67 -9.92
CA ILE A 38 14.60 2.92 -11.09
C ILE A 38 14.92 3.87 -12.26
N HIS A 39 14.15 4.95 -12.42
CA HIS A 39 14.37 5.94 -13.47
C HIS A 39 15.76 6.61 -13.42
N ILE A 40 16.40 6.66 -12.23
CA ILE A 40 17.72 7.29 -12.04
C ILE A 40 18.80 6.62 -12.89
N PHE A 41 18.71 5.31 -13.11
CA PHE A 41 19.65 4.57 -13.96
C PHE A 41 19.55 4.92 -15.44
N TYR A 42 18.48 5.62 -15.84
CA TYR A 42 18.21 6.01 -17.23
C TYR A 42 18.42 7.51 -17.48
N ILE A 43 18.81 8.29 -16.46
CA ILE A 43 19.05 9.72 -16.59
C ILE A 43 20.10 9.98 -17.67
N LYS A 44 19.72 10.74 -18.70
CA LYS A 44 20.59 11.08 -19.84
C LYS A 44 21.15 9.86 -20.58
N SER A 45 20.51 8.70 -20.44
CA SER A 45 20.94 7.47 -21.14
C SER A 45 20.73 7.54 -22.65
N GLY A 46 19.85 8.43 -23.12
CA GLY A 46 19.48 8.54 -24.53
C GLY A 46 18.68 7.35 -25.06
N ILE A 47 18.22 6.46 -24.16
CA ILE A 47 17.45 5.27 -24.53
C ILE A 47 16.01 5.67 -24.84
N GLU A 48 15.55 5.34 -26.05
CA GLU A 48 14.18 5.57 -26.51
C GLU A 48 13.16 4.89 -25.60
N GLY A 49 12.08 5.59 -25.28
CA GLY A 49 11.00 5.06 -24.45
C GLY A 49 10.08 4.09 -25.20
N ILE A 50 9.12 3.54 -24.46
CA ILE A 50 8.11 2.59 -24.95
C ILE A 50 6.71 3.09 -24.60
N PHE A 51 5.68 2.54 -25.23
CA PHE A 51 4.27 2.84 -24.93
C PHE A 51 3.91 4.34 -25.01
N GLY A 52 4.51 5.07 -25.95
CA GLY A 52 4.25 6.50 -26.14
C GLY A 52 5.08 7.44 -25.25
N PHE A 53 5.93 6.91 -24.38
CA PHE A 53 6.89 7.71 -23.62
C PHE A 53 8.10 8.09 -24.48
N PRO A 54 8.58 9.34 -24.43
CA PRO A 54 9.69 9.79 -25.27
C PRO A 54 11.05 9.20 -24.86
N THR A 55 11.21 8.84 -23.59
CA THR A 55 12.45 8.26 -23.05
C THR A 55 12.14 7.15 -22.05
N MET A 56 13.08 6.20 -21.88
CA MET A 56 12.95 5.17 -20.83
C MET A 56 12.91 5.77 -19.43
N GLU A 57 13.60 6.88 -19.20
CA GLU A 57 13.55 7.63 -17.94
C GLU A 57 12.10 8.02 -17.60
N SER A 58 11.38 8.63 -18.55
CA SER A 58 9.98 9.04 -18.35
C SER A 58 9.05 7.85 -18.11
N PHE A 59 9.27 6.72 -18.79
CA PHE A 59 8.50 5.50 -18.58
C PHE A 59 8.70 4.94 -17.16
N TRP A 60 9.95 4.77 -16.72
CA TRP A 60 10.25 4.24 -15.38
C TRP A 60 9.84 5.21 -14.27
N TYR A 61 9.89 6.51 -14.53
CA TYR A 61 9.38 7.53 -13.61
C TYR A 61 7.86 7.38 -13.43
N ALA A 62 7.12 7.23 -14.52
CA ALA A 62 5.68 7.02 -14.48
C ALA A 62 5.28 5.69 -13.83
N ALA A 63 6.04 4.62 -14.03
CA ALA A 63 5.78 3.28 -13.48
C ALA A 63 6.19 3.11 -12.01
N GLY A 64 7.25 3.81 -11.56
CA GLY A 64 7.85 3.59 -10.25
C GLY A 64 6.89 3.87 -9.08
N PHE A 65 6.17 4.99 -9.11
CA PHE A 65 5.21 5.35 -8.06
C PHE A 65 4.01 4.40 -7.98
N PRO A 66 3.33 4.03 -9.08
CA PRO A 66 2.28 3.02 -9.06
C PRO A 66 2.73 1.67 -8.49
N ILE A 67 3.93 1.18 -8.87
CA ILE A 67 4.49 -0.06 -8.33
C ILE A 67 4.69 0.05 -6.81
N MET A 68 5.26 1.17 -6.33
CA MET A 68 5.42 1.44 -4.90
C MET A 68 4.07 1.39 -4.17
N VAL A 69 3.05 2.07 -4.70
CA VAL A 69 1.71 2.12 -4.11
C VAL A 69 1.08 0.73 -4.05
N ILE A 70 1.25 -0.11 -5.08
CA ILE A 70 0.78 -1.50 -5.06
C ILE A 70 1.50 -2.29 -3.97
N CYS A 71 2.84 -2.23 -3.92
CA CYS A 71 3.62 -2.95 -2.92
C CYS A 71 3.21 -2.59 -1.49
N TYR A 72 3.11 -1.29 -1.17
CA TYR A 72 2.67 -0.86 0.15
C TYR A 72 1.19 -1.14 0.42
N GLY A 73 0.33 -1.10 -0.62
CA GLY A 73 -1.06 -1.54 -0.53
C GLY A 73 -1.18 -3.01 -0.12
N LEU A 74 -0.37 -3.90 -0.71
CA LEU A 74 -0.34 -5.33 -0.37
C LEU A 74 0.18 -5.56 1.06
N ILE A 75 1.25 -4.87 1.46
CA ILE A 75 1.77 -4.93 2.83
C ILE A 75 0.70 -4.47 3.82
N LEU A 76 0.06 -3.33 3.54
CA LEU A 76 -0.98 -2.78 4.40
C LEU A 76 -2.17 -3.72 4.52
N HIS A 77 -2.57 -4.38 3.41
CA HIS A 77 -3.61 -5.40 3.43
C HIS A 77 -3.25 -6.50 4.42
N HIS A 78 -2.05 -7.05 4.30
CA HIS A 78 -1.61 -8.18 5.11
C HIS A 78 -1.42 -7.81 6.59
N VAL A 79 -0.92 -6.61 6.88
CA VAL A 79 -0.76 -6.13 8.26
C VAL A 79 -2.11 -5.81 8.89
N SER A 80 -3.10 -5.37 8.11
CA SER A 80 -4.41 -4.97 8.63
C SER A 80 -5.16 -6.08 9.38
N ASP A 81 -4.97 -7.34 9.00
CA ASP A 81 -5.53 -8.52 9.69
C ASP A 81 -5.11 -8.61 11.16
N ARG A 82 -4.00 -7.96 11.53
CA ARG A 82 -3.43 -7.99 12.88
C ARG A 82 -3.80 -6.76 13.72
N LEU A 83 -4.61 -5.84 13.17
CA LEU A 83 -4.91 -4.55 13.81
C LEU A 83 -6.23 -4.53 14.62
N GLY A 84 -6.90 -5.67 14.78
CA GLY A 84 -8.13 -5.79 15.57
C GLY A 84 -9.23 -4.84 15.08
N ASP A 85 -9.68 -3.90 15.91
CA ASP A 85 -10.74 -2.94 15.58
C ASP A 85 -10.40 -2.04 14.38
N LEU A 86 -9.11 -1.87 14.07
CA LEU A 86 -8.64 -1.08 12.93
C LEU A 86 -8.48 -1.91 11.63
N GLU A 87 -8.80 -3.20 11.64
CA GLU A 87 -8.69 -4.06 10.46
C GLU A 87 -9.48 -3.49 9.28
N LYS A 88 -10.78 -3.21 9.46
CA LYS A 88 -11.67 -2.71 8.41
C LYS A 88 -11.21 -1.39 7.79
N PRO A 89 -10.89 -0.33 8.57
CA PRO A 89 -10.35 0.91 7.99
C PRO A 89 -9.07 0.68 7.19
N PHE A 90 -8.13 -0.11 7.72
CA PHE A 90 -6.85 -0.33 7.07
C PHE A 90 -6.96 -1.21 5.82
N LYS A 91 -7.87 -2.21 5.83
CA LYS A 91 -8.24 -2.94 4.61
C LYS A 91 -8.81 -1.99 3.57
N LEU A 92 -9.72 -1.08 3.93
CA LEU A 92 -10.27 -0.12 2.98
C LEU A 92 -9.17 0.75 2.37
N ILE A 93 -8.28 1.32 3.19
CA ILE A 93 -7.13 2.13 2.72
C ILE A 93 -6.25 1.30 1.77
N SER A 94 -5.97 0.05 2.13
CA SER A 94 -5.19 -0.87 1.31
C SER A 94 -5.83 -1.11 -0.06
N HIS A 95 -7.13 -1.41 -0.12
CA HIS A 95 -7.83 -1.62 -1.39
C HIS A 95 -7.85 -0.35 -2.24
N LEU A 96 -8.04 0.82 -1.63
CA LEU A 96 -7.98 2.10 -2.34
C LEU A 96 -6.58 2.34 -2.92
N ALA A 97 -5.52 2.08 -2.15
CA ALA A 97 -4.14 2.16 -2.64
C ALA A 97 -3.90 1.21 -3.82
N LEU A 98 -4.33 -0.06 -3.70
CA LEU A 98 -4.21 -1.04 -4.78
C LEU A 98 -4.97 -0.60 -6.04
N CYS A 99 -6.21 -0.13 -5.90
CA CYS A 99 -6.99 0.41 -7.02
C CYS A 99 -6.28 1.57 -7.72
N VAL A 100 -5.75 2.53 -6.96
CA VAL A 100 -5.01 3.67 -7.51
C VAL A 100 -3.75 3.20 -8.23
N GLY A 101 -2.97 2.31 -7.60
CA GLY A 101 -1.77 1.74 -8.20
C GLY A 101 -2.06 1.01 -9.51
N PHE A 102 -3.03 0.09 -9.52
CA PHE A 102 -3.42 -0.62 -10.74
C PHE A 102 -4.00 0.30 -11.81
N TYR A 103 -4.79 1.31 -11.44
CA TYR A 103 -5.29 2.31 -12.38
C TYR A 103 -4.13 2.99 -13.12
N PHE A 104 -3.10 3.46 -12.39
CA PHE A 104 -1.95 4.10 -13.03
C PHE A 104 -1.09 3.13 -13.83
N ILE A 105 -0.98 1.85 -13.42
CA ILE A 105 -0.34 0.82 -14.25
C ILE A 105 -1.06 0.67 -15.58
N VAL A 106 -2.39 0.55 -15.57
CA VAL A 106 -3.19 0.45 -16.81
C VAL A 106 -3.04 1.72 -17.64
N TRP A 107 -3.07 2.90 -17.01
CA TRP A 107 -2.91 4.19 -17.68
C TRP A 107 -1.59 4.31 -18.44
N ILE A 108 -0.49 3.76 -17.91
CA ILE A 108 0.82 3.73 -18.61
C ILE A 108 0.75 3.01 -19.96
N PHE A 109 -0.14 2.03 -20.12
CA PHE A 109 -0.31 1.28 -21.38
C PHE A 109 -1.37 1.88 -22.31
N ILE A 110 -2.07 2.94 -21.90
CA ILE A 110 -3.12 3.59 -22.69
C ILE A 110 -2.77 5.08 -22.88
N PRO A 111 -1.79 5.39 -23.74
CA PRO A 111 -1.20 6.73 -23.87
C PRO A 111 -2.08 7.76 -24.61
N SER A 112 -3.41 7.56 -24.70
CA SER A 112 -4.24 8.26 -25.70
C SER A 112 -5.57 8.81 -25.20
N ILE A 113 -5.80 8.88 -23.88
CA ILE A 113 -7.00 9.55 -23.36
C ILE A 113 -6.65 11.01 -23.08
N SER A 114 -7.36 11.93 -23.73
CA SER A 114 -7.24 13.36 -23.47
C SER A 114 -7.34 13.61 -21.96
N ASP A 115 -6.36 14.33 -21.41
CA ASP A 115 -6.40 14.74 -20.02
C ASP A 115 -7.67 15.53 -19.71
N PHE A 116 -8.15 15.41 -18.47
CA PHE A 116 -9.25 16.24 -18.00
C PHE A 116 -8.83 17.72 -17.99
N PRO A 117 -9.77 18.66 -18.17
CA PRO A 117 -9.45 20.08 -18.06
C PRO A 117 -9.00 20.41 -16.63
N SER A 118 -8.08 21.38 -16.48
CA SER A 118 -7.44 21.73 -15.20
C SER A 118 -8.42 21.95 -14.04
N TRP A 119 -9.60 22.52 -14.31
CA TRP A 119 -10.63 22.76 -13.30
C TRP A 119 -11.15 21.47 -12.65
N ALA A 120 -11.23 20.38 -13.41
CA ALA A 120 -11.72 19.09 -12.91
C ALA A 120 -10.74 18.51 -11.88
N TYR A 121 -9.42 18.68 -12.09
CA TYR A 121 -8.40 18.29 -11.12
C TYR A 121 -8.52 19.08 -9.81
N TYR A 122 -8.72 20.40 -9.86
CA TYR A 122 -8.87 21.22 -8.66
C TYR A 122 -10.14 20.85 -7.86
N ILE A 123 -11.25 20.61 -8.55
CA ILE A 123 -12.49 20.13 -7.90
C ILE A 123 -12.27 18.77 -7.26
N ALA A 124 -11.62 17.83 -7.96
CA ALA A 124 -11.30 16.51 -7.42
C ALA A 124 -10.42 16.60 -6.17
N ILE A 125 -9.40 17.47 -6.16
CA ILE A 125 -8.55 17.69 -4.98
C ILE A 125 -9.36 18.17 -3.77
N VAL A 126 -10.26 19.15 -3.97
CA VAL A 126 -11.12 19.65 -2.88
C VAL A 126 -12.05 18.56 -2.36
N LEU A 127 -12.68 17.81 -3.24
CA LEU A 127 -13.58 16.70 -2.86
C LEU A 127 -12.82 15.61 -2.09
N ILE A 128 -11.63 15.22 -2.57
CA ILE A 128 -10.77 14.24 -1.89
C ILE A 128 -10.38 14.76 -0.50
N ALA A 129 -10.00 16.03 -0.37
CA ALA A 129 -9.64 16.61 0.93
C ALA A 129 -10.80 16.55 1.94
N ILE A 130 -12.04 16.83 1.51
CA ILE A 130 -13.24 16.72 2.35
C ILE A 130 -13.44 15.26 2.78
N VAL A 131 -13.39 14.32 1.83
CA VAL A 131 -13.57 12.89 2.11
C VAL A 131 -12.50 12.38 3.08
N CYS A 132 -11.23 12.73 2.87
CA CYS A 132 -10.12 12.37 3.77
C CYS A 132 -10.31 12.97 5.17
N SER A 133 -10.83 14.19 5.27
CA SER A 133 -11.10 14.83 6.57
C SER A 133 -12.20 14.11 7.34
N VAL A 134 -13.31 13.78 6.66
CA VAL A 134 -14.40 12.99 7.25
C VAL A 134 -13.91 11.61 7.66
N PHE A 135 -13.13 10.95 6.81
CA PHE A 135 -12.53 9.65 7.11
C PHE A 135 -11.60 9.71 8.33
N THR A 136 -10.81 10.78 8.48
CA THR A 136 -9.92 10.97 9.64
C THR A 136 -10.71 11.12 10.93
N ILE A 137 -11.81 11.90 10.92
CA ILE A 137 -12.69 12.04 12.09
C ILE A 137 -13.33 10.70 12.45
N TRP A 138 -13.80 9.94 11.45
CA TRP A 138 -14.35 8.61 11.66
C TRP A 138 -13.31 7.64 12.24
N LEU A 139 -12.07 7.66 11.72
CA LEU A 139 -10.95 6.85 12.21
C LEU A 139 -10.57 7.20 13.65
N TYR A 140 -10.59 8.49 14.01
CA TYR A 140 -10.32 8.94 15.38
C TYR A 140 -11.28 8.31 16.41
N GLY A 141 -12.52 8.02 16.00
CA GLY A 141 -13.50 7.33 16.86
C GLY A 141 -13.10 5.91 17.27
N PHE A 142 -12.18 5.26 16.54
CA PHE A 142 -11.67 3.92 16.86
C PHE A 142 -10.41 3.94 17.73
N ILE A 143 -9.76 5.09 17.90
CA ILE A 143 -8.60 5.22 18.77
C ILE A 143 -9.12 5.33 20.21
N PRO A 144 -8.73 4.44 21.13
CA PRO A 144 -9.13 4.55 22.53
C PRO A 144 -8.67 5.89 23.10
N SER A 145 -9.60 6.70 23.62
CA SER A 145 -9.22 7.93 24.33
C SER A 145 -8.34 7.57 25.53
N SER A 146 -7.33 8.39 25.81
CA SER A 146 -6.41 8.23 26.95
C SER A 146 -7.14 7.98 28.27
N ASP A 147 -8.34 8.53 28.44
CA ASP A 147 -9.20 8.36 29.61
C ASP A 147 -9.69 6.91 29.82
N LYS A 148 -9.83 6.12 28.74
CA LYS A 148 -10.16 4.68 28.85
C LYS A 148 -8.95 3.84 29.26
N LEU A 149 -7.75 4.22 28.80
CA LEU A 149 -6.50 3.54 29.17
C LEU A 149 -6.17 3.78 30.66
N GLU A 150 -6.41 4.99 31.16
CA GLU A 150 -6.16 5.32 32.57
C GLU A 150 -7.14 4.60 33.52
N LYS A 151 -8.41 4.40 33.11
CA LYS A 151 -9.39 3.62 33.89
C LYS A 151 -9.04 2.13 33.96
N ILE A 152 -8.56 1.52 32.87
CA ILE A 152 -8.13 0.11 32.85
C ILE A 152 -6.88 -0.09 33.71
N ASN A 153 -5.95 0.87 33.71
CA ASN A 153 -4.73 0.82 34.51
C ASN A 153 -4.96 1.07 36.01
N ARG A 154 -6.06 1.74 36.39
CA ARG A 154 -6.45 1.94 37.80
C ARG A 154 -7.33 0.82 38.37
N SER A 155 -7.85 -0.08 37.54
CA SER A 155 -8.70 -1.20 37.93
C SER A 155 -7.99 -2.55 37.94
N SER A 156 -6.67 -2.57 37.69
CA SER A 156 -5.78 -3.74 37.73
C SER A 156 -4.86 -3.65 38.94
#